data_AF-A0A2D5S2N1-F1
#
_entry.id   AF-A0A2D5S2N1-F1
#
_cell.length_a   1.000
_cell.length_b   1.000
_cell.length_c   1.000
_cell.angle_alpha   90.00
_cell.angle_beta   90.00
_cell.angle_gamma   90.00
#
_symmetry.space_group_name_H-M   'P 1'
#
loop_
_entity.id
_entity.type
_entity.pdbx_description
1 polymer ?
#
loop_
_entity_poly.entity_id
_entity_poly.type
_entity_poly.pdbx_seq_one_letter_code
_entity_poly.pdbx_strand_id
1 'polypeptide(L)'
;MNTLKNLSVKMQISLPILILSVLIAVVGLKSLLTINSVIARTDVAISNLSPATTSILNADRDLYQAELALREYVVLTGEGQDITEVQQEFTDNVKQAFDRMENAAALVRDHDVRVMPAAEFMQVFNRWRTAADQVIGFAKQNNITEARALITGAEGIAFATLREEYNGLGERIEDRLVILERELSSYVSLQKNLTILLVIIAFSIAIITVIFSPRLIVKPLAQ
;
A
#
# COMPACT_ATOMS: atom_id res chain seq x y z
N MET A 1 -6.31 -31.46 48.28
CA MET A 1 -5.05 -30.69 48.07
C MET A 1 -3.81 -31.43 48.63
N ASN A 2 -3.64 -32.74 48.38
CA ASN A 2 -2.49 -33.54 48.88
C ASN A 2 -1.64 -34.18 47.77
N THR A 3 -1.98 -34.00 46.50
CA THR A 3 -1.32 -34.69 45.37
C THR A 3 0.07 -34.14 45.06
N LEU A 4 0.31 -32.84 45.24
CA LEU A 4 1.61 -32.20 44.97
C LEU A 4 2.66 -32.43 46.09
N LYS A 5 2.22 -32.73 47.33
CA LYS A 5 3.13 -33.00 48.47
C LYS A 5 3.76 -34.40 48.43
N ASN A 6 3.19 -35.32 47.66
CA ASN A 6 3.68 -36.69 47.49
C ASN A 6 4.66 -36.84 46.30
N LEU A 7 4.92 -35.78 45.56
CA LEU A 7 5.94 -35.76 44.50
C LEU A 7 7.35 -35.70 45.10
N SER A 8 8.33 -36.31 44.42
CA SER A 8 9.72 -36.19 44.85
C SER A 8 10.18 -34.73 44.83
N VAL A 9 11.12 -34.36 45.70
CA VAL A 9 11.65 -32.98 45.80
C VAL A 9 12.13 -32.46 44.44
N LYS A 10 12.63 -33.34 43.56
CA LYS A 10 13.01 -32.99 42.18
C LYS A 10 11.81 -32.48 41.36
N MET A 11 10.67 -33.16 41.43
CA MET A 11 9.45 -32.77 40.71
C MET A 11 8.83 -31.48 41.28
N GLN A 12 8.97 -31.21 42.58
CA GLN A 12 8.49 -29.97 43.20
C GLN A 12 9.23 -28.73 42.69
N ILE A 13 10.50 -28.87 42.31
CA ILE A 13 11.34 -27.78 41.78
C ILE A 13 11.26 -27.71 40.25
N SER A 14 11.32 -28.86 39.56
CA SER A 14 11.37 -28.89 38.11
C SER A 14 10.05 -28.53 37.44
N LEU A 15 8.90 -28.82 38.06
CA LEU A 15 7.59 -28.58 37.45
C LEU A 15 7.30 -27.07 37.24
N PRO A 16 7.48 -26.17 38.22
CA PRO A 16 7.28 -24.74 38.00
C PRO A 16 8.26 -24.14 36.99
N ILE A 17 9.52 -24.59 37.00
CA ILE A 17 10.55 -24.16 36.03
C ILE A 17 10.13 -24.57 34.62
N LEU A 18 9.69 -25.82 34.44
CA LEU A 18 9.21 -26.31 33.14
C LEU A 18 8.00 -25.50 32.65
N ILE A 19 7.04 -25.20 33.53
CA ILE A 19 5.87 -24.37 33.19
C ILE A 19 6.32 -22.97 32.71
N LEU A 20 7.24 -22.33 33.43
CA LEU A 20 7.80 -21.03 33.03
C LEU A 20 8.54 -21.10 31.70
N SER A 21 9.37 -22.13 31.49
CA SER A 21 10.09 -22.33 30.22
C SER A 21 9.14 -22.53 29.04
N VAL A 22 8.10 -23.35 29.21
CA VAL A 22 7.07 -23.55 28.18
C VAL A 22 6.34 -22.24 27.88
N LEU A 23 6.00 -21.46 28.90
CA LEU A 23 5.28 -20.21 28.72
C LEU A 23 6.14 -19.16 28.00
N ILE A 24 7.42 -19.05 28.34
CA ILE A 24 8.40 -18.22 27.61
C ILE A 24 8.50 -18.67 26.14
N ALA A 25 8.58 -19.98 25.89
CA ALA A 25 8.64 -20.52 24.53
C ALA A 25 7.38 -20.18 23.71
N VAL A 26 6.19 -20.28 24.33
CA VAL A 26 4.91 -19.90 23.69
C VAL A 26 4.87 -18.41 23.35
N VAL A 27 5.30 -17.54 24.28
CA VAL A 27 5.38 -16.09 24.04
C VAL A 27 6.35 -15.78 22.90
N GLY A 28 7.53 -16.41 22.91
CA GLY A 28 8.54 -16.26 21.86
C GLY A 28 8.01 -16.68 20.49
N LEU A 29 7.42 -17.88 20.39
CA LEU A 29 6.85 -18.38 19.13
C LEU A 29 5.73 -17.49 18.61
N LYS A 30 4.79 -17.08 19.49
CA LYS A 30 3.73 -16.13 19.13
C LYS A 30 4.32 -14.81 18.63
N SER A 31 5.36 -14.29 19.27
CA SER A 31 6.03 -13.05 18.87
C SER A 31 6.59 -13.18 17.44
N LEU A 32 7.28 -14.29 17.13
CA LEU A 32 7.80 -14.55 15.79
C LEU A 32 6.67 -14.63 14.74
N LEU A 33 5.58 -15.34 15.04
CA LEU A 33 4.41 -15.40 14.15
C LEU A 33 3.77 -14.02 13.94
N THR A 34 3.69 -13.21 15.01
CA THR A 34 3.17 -11.84 14.96
C THR A 34 4.04 -10.97 14.07
N ILE A 35 5.36 -10.99 14.27
CA ILE A 35 6.33 -10.22 13.49
C ILE A 35 6.24 -10.59 12.01
N ASN A 36 6.20 -11.88 11.67
CA ASN A 36 6.07 -12.32 10.28
C ASN A 36 4.78 -11.81 9.63
N SER A 37 3.66 -11.82 10.37
CA SER A 37 2.41 -11.26 9.85
C SER A 37 2.43 -9.74 9.71
N VAL A 38 3.13 -9.03 10.59
CA VAL A 38 3.31 -7.57 10.47
C VAL A 38 4.17 -7.28 9.24
N ILE A 39 5.29 -7.97 9.06
CA ILE A 39 6.16 -7.83 7.89
C ILE A 39 5.38 -8.06 6.60
N ALA A 40 4.63 -9.17 6.49
CA ALA A 40 3.87 -9.48 5.28
C ALA A 40 2.82 -8.41 4.93
N ARG A 41 2.15 -7.81 5.93
CA ARG A 41 1.16 -6.74 5.71
C ARG A 41 1.82 -5.41 5.36
N THR A 42 2.93 -5.09 6.00
CA THR A 42 3.71 -3.89 5.71
C THR A 42 4.36 -3.97 4.33
N ASP A 43 4.75 -5.16 3.88
CA ASP A 43 5.34 -5.37 2.56
C ASP A 43 4.36 -4.98 1.43
N VAL A 44 3.06 -5.27 1.56
CA VAL A 44 2.05 -4.81 0.60
C VAL A 44 2.02 -3.27 0.52
N ALA A 45 2.13 -2.58 1.65
CA ALA A 45 2.18 -1.12 1.68
C ALA A 45 3.45 -0.55 1.02
N ILE A 46 4.62 -1.13 1.35
CA ILE A 46 5.93 -0.62 0.93
C ILE A 46 6.28 -1.01 -0.51
N SER A 47 6.04 -2.27 -0.87
CA SER A 47 6.51 -2.84 -2.13
C SER A 47 5.51 -2.66 -3.27
N ASN A 48 4.22 -2.41 -2.95
CA ASN A 48 3.17 -2.30 -3.96
C ASN A 48 2.42 -0.97 -3.90
N LEU A 49 1.70 -0.69 -2.81
CA LEU A 49 0.81 0.48 -2.75
C LEU A 49 1.58 1.82 -2.82
N SER A 50 2.68 1.98 -2.07
CA SER A 50 3.47 3.22 -2.10
C SER A 50 4.16 3.50 -3.45
N PRO A 51 4.80 2.51 -4.10
CA PRO A 51 5.26 2.66 -5.48
C PRO A 51 4.12 2.95 -6.46
N ALA A 52 2.94 2.35 -6.26
CA ALA A 52 1.78 2.62 -7.11
C ALA A 52 1.28 4.06 -6.95
N THR A 53 1.20 4.59 -5.73
CA THR A 53 0.91 6.00 -5.45
C THR A 53 1.89 6.92 -6.17
N THR A 54 3.19 6.63 -6.08
CA THR A 54 4.21 7.42 -6.78
C THR A 54 4.03 7.34 -8.29
N SER A 55 3.75 6.15 -8.82
CA SER A 55 3.55 5.92 -10.26
C SER A 55 2.33 6.69 -10.77
N ILE A 56 1.18 6.58 -10.11
CA ILE A 56 -0.07 7.21 -10.56
C ILE A 56 -0.04 8.74 -10.44
N LEU A 57 0.59 9.30 -9.40
CA LEU A 57 0.78 10.75 -9.28
C LEU A 57 1.68 11.30 -10.39
N ASN A 58 2.76 10.60 -10.73
CA ASN A 58 3.59 10.98 -11.85
C ASN A 58 2.87 10.80 -13.19
N ALA A 59 2.06 9.75 -13.34
CA ALA A 59 1.26 9.50 -14.54
C ALA A 59 0.26 10.65 -14.79
N ASP A 60 -0.44 11.09 -13.74
CA ASP A 60 -1.39 12.20 -13.82
C ASP A 60 -0.70 13.54 -14.15
N ARG A 61 0.48 13.77 -13.56
CA ARG A 61 1.32 14.93 -13.88
C ARG A 61 1.72 14.93 -15.36
N ASP A 62 2.25 13.81 -15.86
CA ASP A 62 2.70 13.72 -17.25
C ASP A 62 1.52 13.89 -18.21
N LEU A 63 0.35 13.32 -17.89
CA LEU A 63 -0.86 13.50 -18.69
C LEU A 63 -1.24 14.98 -18.80
N TYR A 64 -1.17 15.72 -17.68
CA TYR A 64 -1.41 17.16 -17.68
C TYR A 64 -0.33 17.94 -18.45
N GLN A 65 0.94 17.54 -18.34
CA GLN A 65 2.04 18.16 -19.08
C GLN A 65 1.92 17.91 -20.59
N ALA A 66 1.45 16.74 -21.00
CA ALA A 66 1.11 16.47 -22.39
C ALA A 66 0.02 17.43 -22.89
N GLU A 67 -1.05 17.61 -22.11
CA GLU A 67 -2.13 18.54 -22.47
C GLU A 67 -1.66 19.99 -22.58
N LEU A 68 -0.76 20.43 -21.69
CA LEU A 68 -0.13 21.74 -21.78
C LEU A 68 0.71 21.89 -23.05
N ALA A 69 1.55 20.90 -23.35
CA ALA A 69 2.36 20.87 -24.57
C ALA A 69 1.49 20.87 -25.84
N LEU A 70 0.35 20.16 -25.85
CA LEU A 70 -0.59 20.21 -26.96
C LEU A 70 -1.12 21.63 -27.22
N ARG A 71 -1.48 22.35 -26.14
CA ARG A 71 -1.99 23.73 -26.24
C ARG A 71 -0.90 24.69 -26.70
N GLU A 72 0.30 24.56 -26.16
CA GLU A 72 1.47 25.36 -26.56
C GLU A 72 1.86 25.09 -28.02
N TYR A 73 1.82 23.83 -28.48
CA TYR A 73 2.02 23.47 -29.88
C TYR A 73 1.11 24.28 -30.80
N VAL A 74 -0.18 24.42 -30.47
CA VAL A 74 -1.14 25.20 -31.26
C VAL A 74 -0.81 26.69 -31.25
N VAL A 75 -0.35 27.24 -30.11
CA VAL A 75 0.06 28.64 -29.99
C VAL A 75 1.29 28.91 -30.86
N LEU A 76 2.38 28.17 -30.64
CA LEU A 76 3.64 28.34 -31.35
C LEU A 76 3.48 28.17 -32.86
N THR A 77 2.68 27.19 -33.29
CA THR A 77 2.36 27.00 -34.71
C THR A 77 1.67 28.23 -35.31
N GLY A 78 0.70 28.81 -34.59
CA GLY A 78 -0.01 30.01 -35.05
C GLY A 78 0.84 31.27 -35.07
N GLU A 79 1.91 31.32 -34.27
CA GLU A 79 2.89 32.40 -34.24
C GLU A 79 4.05 32.17 -35.22
N GLY A 80 4.11 31.02 -35.90
CA GLY A 80 5.20 30.65 -36.79
C GLY A 80 6.53 30.41 -36.07
N GLN A 81 6.48 30.02 -34.80
CA GLN A 81 7.65 29.70 -33.97
C GLN A 81 8.06 28.22 -34.12
N ASP A 82 9.25 27.88 -33.61
CA ASP A 82 9.71 26.50 -33.57
C ASP A 82 8.84 25.67 -32.62
N ILE A 83 8.42 24.49 -33.09
CA ILE A 83 7.53 23.55 -32.41
C ILE A 83 8.23 22.24 -32.02
N THR A 84 9.52 22.11 -32.35
CA THR A 84 10.24 20.84 -32.24
C THR A 84 10.29 20.34 -30.80
N GLU A 85 10.59 21.22 -29.86
CA GLU A 85 10.66 20.90 -28.42
C GLU A 85 9.29 20.51 -27.87
N VAL A 86 8.27 21.36 -28.05
CA VAL A 86 6.92 21.09 -27.51
C VAL A 86 6.28 19.83 -28.12
N GLN A 87 6.57 19.52 -29.39
CA GLN A 87 6.11 18.28 -30.01
C GLN A 87 6.77 17.05 -29.36
N GLN A 88 8.05 17.15 -29.02
CA GLN A 88 8.77 16.10 -28.31
C GLN A 88 8.22 15.94 -26.89
N GLU A 89 8.02 17.04 -26.16
CA GLU A 89 7.43 17.02 -24.83
C GLU A 89 6.04 16.37 -24.82
N PHE A 90 5.17 16.72 -25.76
CA PHE A 90 3.87 16.07 -25.90
C PHE A 90 4.02 14.55 -26.08
N THR A 91 4.91 14.11 -26.97
CA THR A 91 5.10 12.69 -27.28
C THR A 91 5.64 11.92 -26.07
N ASP A 92 6.65 12.48 -25.40
CA ASP A 92 7.29 11.85 -24.25
C ASP A 92 6.34 11.80 -23.05
N ASN A 93 5.60 12.87 -22.78
CA ASN A 93 4.66 12.93 -21.67
C ASN A 93 3.47 12.00 -21.88
N VAL A 94 2.94 11.89 -23.11
CA VAL A 94 1.91 10.88 -23.45
C VAL A 94 2.40 9.47 -23.14
N LYS A 95 3.62 9.14 -23.57
CA LYS A 95 4.21 7.83 -23.34
C LYS A 95 4.43 7.56 -21.85
N GLN A 96 5.00 8.51 -21.13
CA GLN A 96 5.29 8.37 -19.70
C GLN A 96 3.99 8.24 -18.88
N ALA A 97 2.96 9.03 -19.19
CA ALA A 97 1.66 8.94 -18.55
C ALA A 97 1.06 7.53 -18.70
N PHE A 98 1.05 7.01 -19.94
CA PHE A 98 0.55 5.68 -20.23
C PHE A 98 1.32 4.58 -19.49
N ASP A 99 2.66 4.58 -19.61
CA ASP A 99 3.51 3.56 -19.00
C ASP A 99 3.37 3.56 -17.46
N ARG A 100 3.27 4.74 -16.85
CA ARG A 100 3.15 4.88 -15.39
C ARG A 100 1.76 4.52 -14.87
N MET A 101 0.70 4.74 -15.66
CA MET A 101 -0.65 4.26 -15.37
C MET A 101 -0.71 2.74 -15.38
N GLU A 102 -0.17 2.10 -16.42
CA GLU A 102 -0.09 0.64 -16.52
C GLU A 102 0.75 0.04 -15.38
N ASN A 103 1.87 0.67 -15.03
CA ASN A 103 2.68 0.25 -13.89
C ASN A 103 1.90 0.37 -12.56
N ALA A 104 1.20 1.48 -12.33
CA ALA A 104 0.37 1.65 -11.13
C ALA A 104 -0.73 0.58 -11.06
N ALA A 105 -1.44 0.34 -12.17
CA ALA A 105 -2.46 -0.70 -12.29
C ALA A 105 -1.89 -2.11 -11.99
N ALA A 106 -0.72 -2.43 -12.54
CA ALA A 106 -0.07 -3.72 -12.32
C ALA A 106 0.31 -3.95 -10.86
N LEU A 107 0.83 -2.92 -10.19
CA LEU A 107 1.26 -2.99 -8.79
C LEU A 107 0.11 -3.25 -7.81
N VAL A 108 -1.13 -2.91 -8.15
CA VAL A 108 -2.25 -2.93 -7.18
C VAL A 108 -3.34 -3.96 -7.49
N ARG A 109 -3.26 -4.61 -8.66
CA ARG A 109 -4.25 -5.56 -9.17
C ARG A 109 -4.60 -6.70 -8.20
N ASP A 110 -3.63 -7.15 -7.40
CA ASP A 110 -3.80 -8.26 -6.46
C ASP A 110 -3.97 -7.80 -4.99
N HIS A 111 -4.23 -6.50 -4.76
CA HIS A 111 -4.23 -5.89 -3.41
C HIS A 111 -5.55 -5.19 -3.04
N ASP A 112 -6.68 -5.70 -3.55
CA ASP A 112 -8.03 -5.18 -3.32
C ASP A 112 -8.22 -3.73 -3.78
N VAL A 113 -7.46 -3.30 -4.80
CA VAL A 113 -7.69 -2.03 -5.50
C VAL A 113 -8.41 -2.34 -6.80
N ARG A 114 -9.59 -1.74 -7.00
CA ARG A 114 -10.30 -1.86 -8.27
C ARG A 114 -9.54 -1.09 -9.35
N VAL A 115 -9.23 -1.77 -10.45
CA VAL A 115 -8.60 -1.18 -11.64
C VAL A 115 -9.58 -1.30 -12.80
N MET A 116 -9.62 -0.27 -13.66
CA MET A 116 -10.34 -0.35 -14.93
C MET A 116 -9.75 -1.49 -15.77
N PRO A 117 -10.57 -2.32 -16.44
CA PRO A 117 -10.05 -3.32 -17.37
C PRO A 117 -9.17 -2.68 -18.45
N ALA A 118 -8.03 -3.30 -18.76
CA ALA A 118 -7.07 -2.74 -19.72
C ALA A 118 -7.69 -2.39 -21.08
N ALA A 119 -8.64 -3.19 -21.56
CA ALA A 119 -9.36 -2.92 -22.80
C ALA A 119 -10.23 -1.66 -22.75
N GLU A 120 -10.87 -1.39 -21.61
CA GLU A 120 -11.66 -0.17 -21.40
C GLU A 120 -10.74 1.06 -21.27
N PHE A 121 -9.65 0.93 -20.53
CA PHE A 121 -8.65 2.00 -20.40
C PHE A 121 -8.06 2.39 -21.75
N MET A 122 -7.68 1.41 -22.57
CA MET A 122 -7.19 1.65 -23.93
C MET A 122 -8.21 2.39 -24.80
N GLN A 123 -9.51 2.13 -24.64
CA GLN A 123 -10.54 2.88 -25.39
C GLN A 123 -10.60 4.35 -24.97
N VAL A 124 -10.58 4.63 -23.67
CA VAL A 124 -10.58 6.00 -23.14
C VAL A 124 -9.32 6.75 -23.56
N PHE A 125 -8.15 6.10 -23.41
CA PHE A 125 -6.86 6.66 -23.82
C PHE A 125 -6.81 6.97 -25.32
N ASN A 126 -7.20 6.00 -26.17
CA ASN A 126 -7.19 6.18 -27.62
C ASN A 126 -8.18 7.24 -28.08
N ARG A 127 -9.31 7.41 -27.38
CA ARG A 127 -10.27 8.48 -27.68
C ARG A 127 -9.64 9.87 -27.50
N TRP A 128 -8.97 10.10 -26.38
CA TRP A 128 -8.23 11.34 -26.16
C TRP A 128 -7.09 11.50 -27.16
N ARG A 129 -6.26 10.47 -27.33
CA ARG A 129 -5.11 10.51 -28.24
C ARG A 129 -5.51 10.85 -29.68
N THR A 130 -6.59 10.25 -30.17
CA THR A 130 -7.13 10.54 -31.52
C THR A 130 -7.55 12.00 -31.65
N ALA A 131 -8.21 12.56 -30.62
CA ALA A 131 -8.63 13.96 -30.63
C ALA A 131 -7.43 14.92 -30.56
N ALA A 132 -6.41 14.60 -29.75
CA ALA A 132 -5.16 15.36 -29.70
C ALA A 132 -4.40 15.33 -31.04
N ASP A 133 -4.36 14.17 -31.71
CA ASP A 133 -3.76 14.04 -33.04
C ASP A 133 -4.53 14.86 -34.11
N GLN A 134 -5.86 14.98 -33.98
CA GLN A 134 -6.67 15.87 -34.83
C GLN A 134 -6.33 17.35 -34.59
N VAL A 135 -6.17 17.77 -33.34
CA VAL A 135 -5.72 19.14 -32.98
C VAL A 135 -4.38 19.45 -33.65
N ILE A 136 -3.39 18.56 -33.51
CA ILE A 136 -2.09 18.71 -34.17
C ILE A 136 -2.23 18.77 -35.69
N GLY A 137 -3.09 17.92 -36.26
CA GLY A 137 -3.39 17.88 -37.70
C GLY A 137 -3.93 19.21 -38.23
N PHE A 138 -4.87 19.84 -37.52
CA PHE A 138 -5.40 21.16 -37.89
C PHE A 138 -4.35 22.27 -37.73
N ALA A 139 -3.58 22.26 -36.64
CA ALA A 139 -2.51 23.22 -36.44
C ALA A 139 -1.44 23.14 -37.54
N LYS A 140 -1.02 21.95 -37.97
CA LYS A 140 -0.08 21.75 -39.10
C LYS A 140 -0.61 22.30 -40.43
N GLN A 141 -1.93 22.35 -40.61
CA GLN A 141 -2.58 22.95 -41.78
C GLN A 141 -2.79 24.47 -41.63
N ASN A 142 -2.19 25.08 -40.60
CA ASN A 142 -2.38 26.47 -40.19
C ASN A 142 -3.85 26.84 -39.87
N ASN A 143 -4.69 25.84 -39.58
CA ASN A 143 -6.08 26.03 -39.17
C ASN A 143 -6.18 26.12 -37.64
N ILE A 144 -5.63 27.21 -37.09
CA ILE A 144 -5.52 27.42 -35.64
C ILE A 144 -6.89 27.56 -34.96
N THR A 145 -7.88 28.14 -35.66
CA THR A 145 -9.24 28.29 -35.13
C THR A 145 -9.88 26.94 -34.86
N GLU A 146 -9.78 25.99 -35.79
CA GLU A 146 -10.35 24.65 -35.62
C GLU A 146 -9.59 23.85 -34.57
N ALA A 147 -8.25 23.95 -34.54
CA ALA A 147 -7.44 23.33 -33.50
C ALA A 147 -7.85 23.79 -32.08
N ARG A 148 -8.07 25.10 -31.90
CA ARG A 148 -8.56 25.66 -30.62
C ARG A 148 -9.99 25.21 -30.30
N ALA A 149 -10.86 25.12 -31.30
CA ALA A 149 -12.24 24.67 -31.12
C ALA A 149 -12.32 23.21 -30.66
N LEU A 150 -11.44 22.34 -31.16
CA LEU A 150 -11.33 20.97 -30.68
C LEU A 150 -10.83 20.89 -29.23
N ILE A 151 -9.79 21.65 -28.87
CA ILE A 151 -9.24 21.73 -27.52
C ILE A 151 -10.32 22.12 -26.49
N THR A 152 -11.17 23.09 -26.81
CA THR A 152 -12.26 23.51 -25.91
C THR A 152 -13.51 22.65 -26.01
N GLY A 153 -13.56 21.73 -26.97
CA GLY A 153 -14.68 20.84 -27.26
C GLY A 153 -14.33 19.37 -27.07
N ALA A 154 -14.32 18.63 -28.16
CA ALA A 154 -14.24 17.16 -28.13
C ALA A 154 -12.95 16.61 -27.52
N GLU A 155 -11.81 17.28 -27.76
CA GLU A 155 -10.52 16.88 -27.22
C GLU A 155 -10.49 17.12 -25.70
N GLY A 156 -10.83 18.33 -25.23
CA GLY A 156 -10.86 18.65 -23.81
C GLY A 156 -11.82 17.77 -22.98
N ILE A 157 -12.97 17.38 -23.55
CA ILE A 157 -13.88 16.41 -22.91
C ILE A 157 -13.23 15.03 -22.80
N ALA A 158 -12.55 14.57 -23.85
CA ALA A 158 -11.84 13.29 -23.84
C ALA A 158 -10.66 13.30 -22.86
N PHE A 159 -9.92 14.41 -22.79
CA PHE A 159 -8.86 14.64 -21.80
C PHE A 159 -9.41 14.55 -20.36
N ALA A 160 -10.48 15.28 -20.06
CA ALA A 160 -11.09 15.27 -18.74
C ALA A 160 -11.56 13.86 -18.35
N THR A 161 -12.15 13.12 -19.29
CA THR A 161 -12.57 11.73 -19.07
C THR A 161 -11.37 10.83 -18.76
N LEU A 162 -10.27 10.95 -19.53
CA LEU A 162 -9.06 10.18 -19.29
C LEU A 162 -8.42 10.52 -17.94
N ARG A 163 -8.32 11.80 -17.61
CA ARG A 163 -7.74 12.28 -16.35
C ARG A 163 -8.53 11.79 -15.14
N GLU A 164 -9.85 11.70 -15.23
CA GLU A 164 -10.68 11.15 -14.16
C GLU A 164 -10.31 9.70 -13.83
N GLU A 165 -9.89 8.90 -14.82
CA GLU A 165 -9.42 7.54 -14.57
C GLU A 165 -8.08 7.48 -13.84
N TYR A 166 -7.18 8.41 -14.14
CA TYR A 166 -5.90 8.55 -13.44
C TYR A 166 -6.13 8.99 -11.99
N ASN A 167 -6.94 10.03 -11.78
CA ASN A 167 -7.32 10.51 -10.46
C ASN A 167 -8.02 9.41 -9.65
N GLY A 168 -9.03 8.76 -10.23
CA GLY A 168 -9.80 7.73 -9.57
C GLY A 168 -8.97 6.51 -9.19
N LEU A 169 -7.97 6.11 -9.99
CA LEU A 169 -7.04 5.05 -9.57
C LEU A 169 -6.20 5.52 -8.38
N GLY A 170 -5.71 6.75 -8.39
CA GLY A 170 -4.98 7.36 -7.26
C GLY A 170 -5.78 7.32 -5.96
N GLU A 171 -7.03 7.78 -5.98
CA GLU A 171 -7.94 7.76 -4.82
C GLU A 171 -8.17 6.35 -4.29
N ARG A 172 -8.40 5.37 -5.17
CA ARG A 172 -8.60 3.96 -4.75
C ARG A 172 -7.36 3.34 -4.12
N ILE A 173 -6.16 3.73 -4.57
CA ILE A 173 -4.90 3.31 -3.96
C ILE A 173 -4.76 3.90 -2.56
N GLU A 174 -5.05 5.19 -2.40
CA GLU A 174 -5.02 5.89 -1.11
C GLU A 174 -6.04 5.30 -0.12
N ASP A 175 -7.27 5.06 -0.55
CA ASP A 175 -8.30 4.40 0.26
C ASP A 175 -7.82 3.03 0.75
N ARG A 176 -7.18 2.24 -0.12
CA ARG A 176 -6.66 0.93 0.28
C ARG A 176 -5.52 1.04 1.28
N LEU A 177 -4.62 2.02 1.14
CA LEU A 177 -3.57 2.31 2.13
C LEU A 177 -4.17 2.61 3.50
N VAL A 178 -5.20 3.45 3.57
CA VAL A 178 -5.89 3.79 4.82
C VAL A 178 -6.55 2.57 5.45
N ILE A 179 -7.19 1.71 4.65
CA ILE A 179 -7.80 0.47 5.15
C ILE A 179 -6.71 -0.48 5.68
N LEU A 180 -5.62 -0.66 4.94
CA LEU A 180 -4.51 -1.54 5.33
C LEU A 180 -3.86 -1.06 6.65
N GLU A 181 -3.67 0.25 6.82
CA GLU A 181 -3.14 0.83 8.05
C GLU A 181 -4.05 0.54 9.25
N ARG A 182 -5.37 0.67 9.08
CA ARG A 182 -6.35 0.35 10.13
C ARG A 182 -6.36 -1.14 10.49
N GLU A 183 -6.34 -2.02 9.48
CA GLU A 183 -6.25 -3.46 9.67
C GLU A 183 -4.97 -3.85 10.45
N LEU A 184 -3.82 -3.29 10.04
CA LEU A 184 -2.54 -3.54 10.68
C LEU A 184 -2.52 -3.02 12.12
N SER A 185 -2.99 -1.81 12.35
CA SER A 185 -3.04 -1.19 13.69
C SER A 185 -3.93 -1.97 14.66
N SER A 186 -5.11 -2.42 14.19
CA SER A 186 -6.00 -3.29 14.96
C SER A 186 -5.33 -4.63 15.29
N TYR A 187 -4.73 -5.28 14.30
CA TYR A 187 -4.03 -6.55 14.47
C TYR A 187 -2.88 -6.44 15.49
N VAL A 188 -2.02 -5.44 15.34
CA VAL A 188 -0.90 -5.17 16.25
C VAL A 188 -1.40 -4.89 17.66
N SER A 189 -2.46 -4.11 17.82
CA SER A 189 -3.04 -3.77 19.13
C SER A 189 -3.56 -5.01 19.86
N LEU A 190 -4.29 -5.88 19.16
CA LEU A 190 -4.77 -7.14 19.70
C LEU A 190 -3.59 -8.06 20.11
N GLN A 191 -2.62 -8.23 19.22
CA GLN A 191 -1.48 -9.09 19.48
C GLN A 191 -0.61 -8.59 20.64
N LYS A 192 -0.42 -7.28 20.75
CA LYS A 192 0.26 -6.62 21.87
C LYS A 192 -0.47 -6.89 23.19
N ASN A 193 -1.78 -6.67 23.25
CA ASN A 193 -2.56 -6.90 24.47
C ASN A 193 -2.50 -8.36 24.93
N LEU A 194 -2.61 -9.30 23.99
CA LEU A 194 -2.44 -10.73 24.28
C LEU A 194 -1.03 -11.06 24.80
N THR A 195 0.02 -10.48 24.20
CA THR A 195 1.39 -10.67 24.68
C THR A 195 1.56 -10.11 26.10
N ILE A 196 1.03 -8.92 26.39
CA ILE A 196 1.09 -8.32 27.73
C ILE A 196 0.38 -9.22 28.76
N LEU A 197 -0.81 -9.74 28.43
CA LEU A 197 -1.53 -10.66 29.30
C LEU A 197 -0.72 -11.92 29.60
N LEU A 198 -0.11 -12.54 28.58
CA LEU A 198 0.73 -13.72 28.77
C LEU A 198 1.95 -13.43 29.64
N VAL A 199 2.59 -12.27 29.47
CA VAL A 199 3.72 -11.84 30.31
C VAL A 199 3.28 -11.63 31.77
N ILE A 200 2.12 -11.03 32.02
CA ILE A 200 1.56 -10.88 33.38
C ILE A 200 1.30 -12.25 34.02
N ILE A 201 0.74 -13.20 33.27
CA ILE A 201 0.51 -14.57 33.74
C ILE A 201 1.84 -15.25 34.07
N ALA A 202 2.84 -15.15 33.18
CA ALA A 202 4.19 -15.67 33.41
C ALA A 202 4.79 -15.15 34.72
N PHE A 203 4.73 -13.84 34.90
CA PHE A 203 5.28 -13.15 36.06
C PHE A 203 4.55 -13.54 37.35
N SER A 204 3.22 -13.67 37.28
CA SER A 204 2.41 -14.13 38.41
C SER A 204 2.77 -15.56 38.82
N ILE A 205 2.94 -16.47 37.85
CA ILE A 205 3.37 -17.85 38.11
C ILE A 205 4.78 -17.87 38.71
N ALA A 206 5.69 -17.02 38.23
CA ALA A 206 7.04 -16.90 38.78
C ALA A 206 7.00 -16.45 40.25
N ILE A 207 6.22 -15.42 40.59
CA ILE A 207 6.04 -14.95 41.97
C ILE A 207 5.47 -16.06 42.87
N ILE A 208 4.40 -16.73 42.43
CA ILE A 208 3.78 -17.84 43.17
C ILE A 208 4.81 -18.94 43.41
N THR A 209 5.58 -19.30 42.38
CA THR A 209 6.62 -20.32 42.50
C THR A 209 7.66 -19.95 43.55
N VAL A 210 8.15 -18.70 43.55
CA VAL A 210 9.14 -18.21 44.52
C VAL A 210 8.60 -18.26 45.95
N ILE A 211 7.34 -17.87 46.16
CA ILE A 211 6.72 -17.82 47.50
C ILE A 211 6.39 -19.22 48.03
N PHE A 212 5.89 -20.13 47.18
CA PHE A 212 5.37 -21.42 47.62
C PHE A 212 6.38 -22.58 47.52
N SER A 213 7.38 -22.53 46.65
CA SER A 213 8.42 -23.58 46.56
C SER A 213 9.14 -23.85 47.89
N PRO A 214 9.56 -22.84 48.69
CA PRO A 214 10.18 -23.08 49.98
C PRO A 214 9.28 -23.89 50.93
N ARG A 215 7.96 -23.65 50.92
CA ARG A 215 6.99 -24.37 51.77
C ARG A 215 6.73 -25.82 51.32
N LEU A 216 7.07 -26.18 50.07
CA LEU A 216 6.94 -27.53 49.54
C LEU A 216 8.21 -28.36 49.77
N ILE A 217 9.38 -27.73 49.64
CA ILE A 217 10.70 -28.37 49.75
C ILE A 217 11.08 -28.56 51.22
N VAL A 218 10.77 -27.59 52.08
CA VAL A 218 11.06 -27.67 53.51
C VAL A 218 9.96 -28.51 54.16
N LYS A 219 10.25 -29.81 54.41
CA LYS A 219 9.47 -30.58 55.40
C LYS A 219 9.54 -29.82 56.74
N PRO A 220 8.46 -29.79 57.55
CA PRO A 220 8.57 -29.23 58.88
C PRO A 220 9.74 -29.91 59.59
N LEU A 221 10.68 -29.11 60.09
CA LEU A 221 11.64 -29.53 61.11
C LEU A 221 10.82 -29.76 62.39
N ALA A 222 9.98 -30.79 62.39
CA ALA A 222 9.36 -31.31 63.59
C ALA A 222 10.34 -32.31 64.19
N GLN A 223 10.80 -31.92 65.37
CA GLN A 223 11.55 -32.64 66.39
C GLN A 223 11.07 -34.08 66.58
#